data_AF-A0A7G9B3E6-F1
#
_entry.id   AF-A0A7G9B3E6-F1
#
_cell.length_a   1.000
_cell.length_b   1.000
_cell.length_c   1.000
_cell.angle_alpha   90.00
_cell.angle_beta   90.00
_cell.angle_gamma   90.00
#
_symmetry.space_group_name_H-M   'P 1'
#
loop_
_entity.id
_entity.type
_entity.pdbx_description
1 polymer ?
#
loop_
_entity_poly.entity_id
_entity_poly.type
_entity_poly.pdbx_seq_one_letter_code
_entity_poly.pdbx_strand_id
1 'polypeptide(L)'
;MPQVTYLRQLRLRYNISLPELAKKAGVSAQQLSRLELQQVPCTREQEEKVCRAVEAWISDSRARLNNVEAAYFRCKGKLLTLMEENENEL
;
A
#
# COMPACT_ATOMS: atom_id res chain seq x y z
N MET A 1 -6.68 -24.55 13.31
CA MET A 1 -6.54 -23.09 13.14
C MET A 1 -6.18 -22.82 11.69
N PRO A 2 -6.86 -21.91 10.97
CA PRO A 2 -6.42 -21.52 9.63
C PRO A 2 -5.01 -20.91 9.71
N GLN A 3 -4.06 -21.45 8.94
CA GLN A 3 -2.71 -20.92 8.85
C GLN A 3 -2.72 -19.73 7.88
N VAL A 4 -2.14 -18.60 8.30
CA VAL A 4 -1.99 -17.40 7.48
C VAL A 4 -0.52 -16.99 7.48
N THR A 5 -0.01 -16.47 6.37
CA THR A 5 1.38 -16.02 6.30
C THR A 5 1.58 -14.69 7.03
N TYR A 6 2.84 -14.39 7.38
CA TYR A 6 3.22 -13.07 7.88
C TYR A 6 2.85 -11.94 6.91
N LEU A 7 2.91 -12.19 5.61
CA LEU A 7 2.44 -11.25 4.59
C LEU A 7 0.97 -10.87 4.80
N ARG A 8 0.09 -11.86 4.98
CA ARG A 8 -1.34 -11.61 5.19
C ARG A 8 -1.59 -10.84 6.49
N GLN A 9 -0.91 -11.23 7.56
CA GLN A 9 -1.01 -10.53 8.84
C GLN A 9 -0.57 -9.07 8.73
N LEU A 10 0.59 -8.83 8.10
CA LEU A 10 1.10 -7.48 7.83
C LEU A 10 0.11 -6.67 7.00
N ARG A 11 -0.37 -7.24 5.89
CA ARG A 11 -1.27 -6.57 4.96
C ARG A 11 -2.57 -6.13 5.65
N LEU A 12 -3.19 -7.02 6.41
CA LEU A 12 -4.44 -6.72 7.11
C LEU A 12 -4.23 -5.75 8.28
N ARG A 13 -3.15 -5.91 9.05
CA ARG A 13 -2.87 -5.04 10.21
C ARG A 13 -2.65 -3.57 9.81
N TYR A 14 -2.03 -3.34 8.66
CA TYR A 14 -1.70 -2.00 8.17
C TYR A 14 -2.61 -1.52 7.04
N ASN A 15 -3.74 -2.20 6.80
CA ASN A 15 -4.71 -1.87 5.74
C ASN A 15 -4.07 -1.72 4.36
N ILE A 16 -3.03 -2.51 4.08
CA ILE A 16 -2.38 -2.52 2.77
C ILE A 16 -3.35 -3.16 1.78
N SER A 17 -3.63 -2.47 0.68
CA SER A 17 -4.57 -2.93 -0.33
C SER A 17 -3.99 -4.14 -1.09
N LEU A 18 -4.76 -5.23 -1.17
CA LEU A 18 -4.38 -6.44 -1.93
C LEU A 18 -4.09 -6.12 -3.41
N PRO A 19 -4.95 -5.42 -4.16
CA PRO A 19 -4.66 -5.09 -5.56
C PRO A 19 -3.48 -4.13 -5.72
N GLU A 20 -3.29 -3.18 -4.80
CA GLU A 20 -2.13 -2.26 -4.84
C GLU A 20 -0.82 -3.02 -4.65
N LEU A 21 -0.77 -3.90 -3.66
CA LEU A 21 0.42 -4.71 -3.37
C LEU A 21 0.70 -5.72 -4.49
N ALA A 22 -0.34 -6.35 -5.04
CA ALA A 22 -0.20 -7.28 -6.17
C ALA A 22 0.37 -6.58 -7.41
N LYS A 23 -0.11 -5.37 -7.71
CA LYS A 23 0.43 -4.54 -8.79
C LYS A 23 1.92 -4.24 -8.59
N LYS A 24 2.33 -3.88 -7.37
CA LYS A 24 3.75 -3.64 -7.03
C LYS A 24 4.62 -4.90 -7.13
N ALA A 25 4.05 -6.06 -6.78
CA ALA A 25 4.72 -7.36 -6.90
C ALA A 25 4.75 -7.92 -8.33
N GLY A 26 4.05 -7.29 -9.29
CA GLY A 26 3.95 -7.77 -10.67
C GLY A 26 3.18 -9.09 -10.78
N VAL A 27 2.24 -9.36 -9.88
CA VAL A 27 1.41 -10.58 -9.86
C VAL A 27 -0.08 -10.22 -9.83
N SER A 28 -0.96 -11.19 -10.10
CA SER A 28 -2.40 -10.95 -9.94
C SER A 28 -2.79 -10.93 -8.46
N ALA A 29 -3.86 -10.19 -8.11
CA ALA A 29 -4.39 -10.17 -6.74
C ALA A 29 -4.80 -11.58 -6.26
N GLN A 30 -5.26 -12.44 -7.18
CA GLN A 30 -5.61 -13.82 -6.90
C GLN A 30 -4.36 -14.66 -6.56
N GLN A 31 -3.26 -14.50 -7.32
CA GLN A 31 -1.98 -15.15 -7.03
C GLN A 31 -1.43 -14.71 -5.67
N LEU A 32 -1.45 -13.41 -5.38
CA LEU A 32 -1.03 -12.88 -4.09
C LEU A 32 -1.88 -13.45 -2.93
N SER A 33 -3.20 -13.54 -3.11
CA SER A 33 -4.07 -14.14 -2.10
C SER A 33 -3.78 -15.63 -1.87
N ARG A 34 -3.40 -16.38 -2.91
CA ARG A 34 -3.02 -17.79 -2.76
C ARG A 34 -1.70 -17.94 -1.99
N LEU A 35 -0.73 -17.06 -2.22
CA LEU A 35 0.51 -16.99 -1.44
C LEU A 35 0.23 -16.65 0.03
N GLU A 36 -0.66 -15.68 0.28
CA GLU A 36 -1.09 -15.29 1.64
C GLU A 36 -1.74 -16.42 2.45
N LEU A 37 -2.36 -17.36 1.76
CA LEU A 37 -3.08 -18.50 2.34
C LEU A 37 -2.27 -19.81 2.25
N GLN A 38 -1.00 -19.76 1.82
CA GLN A 38 -0.16 -20.94 1.56
C GLN A 38 -0.83 -22.00 0.67
N GLN A 39 -1.71 -21.58 -0.23
CA GLN A 39 -2.36 -22.47 -1.20
C GLN A 39 -1.45 -22.83 -2.38
N VAL A 40 -0.27 -22.21 -2.46
CA VAL A 40 0.80 -22.53 -3.39
C VAL A 40 2.14 -22.51 -2.63
N PRO A 41 3.13 -23.34 -3.02
CA PRO A 41 4.47 -23.26 -2.45
C PRO A 41 5.07 -21.87 -2.70
N CYS A 42 5.61 -21.25 -1.65
CA CYS A 42 6.38 -20.01 -1.79
C CYS A 42 7.78 -20.37 -2.29
N THR A 43 8.13 -19.93 -3.50
CA THR A 43 9.51 -20.02 -3.99
C THR A 43 10.32 -18.84 -3.49
N ARG A 44 11.65 -18.98 -3.46
CA ARG A 44 12.55 -17.86 -3.13
C ARG A 44 12.30 -16.63 -4.01
N GLU A 45 12.06 -16.84 -5.30
CA GLU A 45 11.76 -15.75 -6.25
C GLU A 45 10.45 -15.02 -5.89
N GLN A 46 9.42 -15.76 -5.46
CA GLN A 46 8.15 -15.17 -5.02
C GLN A 46 8.33 -14.35 -3.74
N GLU A 47 9.08 -14.88 -2.77
CA GLU A 47 9.42 -14.15 -1.54
C GLU A 47 10.15 -12.83 -1.87
N GLU A 48 11.17 -12.88 -2.74
CA GLU A 48 11.92 -11.69 -3.17
C GLU A 48 11.01 -10.66 -3.88
N LYS A 49 10.09 -11.10 -4.75
CA LYS A 49 9.12 -10.21 -5.41
C LYS A 49 8.18 -9.52 -4.41
N VAL A 50 7.67 -10.28 -3.45
CA VAL A 50 6.78 -9.76 -2.39
C VAL A 50 7.53 -8.78 -1.49
N CYS A 51 8.77 -9.09 -1.07
CA CYS A 51 9.60 -8.20 -0.28
C CYS A 51 9.82 -6.85 -0.98
N ARG A 52 10.24 -6.88 -2.25
CA ARG A 52 10.40 -5.65 -3.05
C ARG A 52 9.10 -4.86 -3.19
N ALA A 53 7.97 -5.55 -3.34
CA ALA A 53 6.66 -4.90 -3.42
C ALA A 53 6.28 -4.18 -2.12
N VAL A 54 6.55 -4.81 -0.97
CA VAL A 54 6.33 -4.22 0.35
C VAL A 54 7.24 -3.01 0.55
N GLU A 55 8.53 -3.12 0.23
CA GLU A 55 9.48 -2.00 0.28
C GLU A 55 9.04 -0.82 -0.60
N ALA A 56 8.62 -1.09 -1.83
CA ALA A 56 8.09 -0.09 -2.74
C ALA A 56 6.76 0.53 -2.23
N TRP A 57 5.92 -0.23 -1.52
CA TRP A 57 4.71 0.31 -0.90
C TRP A 57 5.05 1.24 0.28
N ILE A 58 6.05 0.87 1.09
CA ILE A 58 6.52 1.70 2.20
C ILE A 58 7.11 3.02 1.67
N SER A 59 7.92 2.95 0.62
CA SER A 59 8.51 4.13 -0.03
C SER A 59 7.44 5.11 -0.53
N ASP A 60 6.47 4.61 -1.31
CA ASP A 60 5.36 5.43 -1.82
C ASP A 60 4.49 5.99 -0.69
N SER A 61 4.27 5.22 0.37
CA SER A 61 3.48 5.68 1.52
C SER A 61 4.18 6.78 2.29
N ARG A 62 5.51 6.72 2.44
CA ARG A 62 6.31 7.82 3.00
C ARG A 62 6.23 9.07 2.12
N ALA A 63 6.35 8.93 0.80
CA ALA A 63 6.24 10.05 -0.12
C ALA A 63 4.84 10.70 -0.07
N ARG A 64 3.77 9.90 -0.07
CA ARG A 64 2.39 10.40 0.11
C ARG A 64 2.23 11.14 1.44
N LEU A 65 2.75 10.58 2.53
CA LEU A 65 2.66 11.22 3.85
C LEU A 65 3.40 12.56 3.87
N ASN A 66 4.60 12.63 3.29
CA ASN A 66 5.36 13.88 3.17
C ASN A 66 4.57 14.95 2.37
N ASN A 67 3.91 14.55 1.28
CA ASN A 67 3.08 15.46 0.49
C ASN A 67 1.87 15.98 1.29
N VAL A 68 1.20 15.08 2.03
CA VAL A 68 0.09 15.45 2.92
C VAL A 68 0.57 16.41 4.02
N GLU A 69 1.71 16.13 4.64
CA GLU A 69 2.29 16.98 5.67
C GLU A 69 2.64 18.37 5.12
N ALA A 70 3.25 18.44 3.93
CA ALA A 70 3.56 19.71 3.27
C ALA A 70 2.29 20.51 2.91
N ALA A 71 1.26 19.84 2.37
CA ALA A 71 -0.02 20.47 2.08
C ALA A 71 -0.70 20.97 3.35
N TYR A 72 -0.74 20.14 4.40
CA TYR A 72 -1.28 20.51 5.71
C TYR A 72 -0.56 21.71 6.31
N PHE A 73 0.77 21.76 6.24
CA PHE A 73 1.54 22.89 6.76
C PHE A 73 1.14 24.21 6.08
N ARG A 74 0.87 24.19 4.77
CA ARG A 74 0.42 25.37 4.01
C ARG A 74 -0.99 25.85 4.40
N CYS A 75 -1.86 24.95 4.86
CA CYS A 75 -3.23 25.28 5.27
C CYS A 75 -3.46 25.23 6.79
N LYS A 76 -2.41 25.03 7.58
CA LYS A 76 -2.48 24.99 9.05
C LYS A 76 -3.04 26.31 9.59
N GLY A 77 -4.07 26.20 10.45
CA GLY A 77 -4.78 27.35 11.02
C GLY A 77 -5.88 27.95 10.13
N LYS A 78 -6.01 27.48 8.88
CA LYS A 78 -7.01 27.95 7.92
C LYS A 78 -7.77 26.83 7.21
N LEU A 79 -7.74 25.61 7.75
CA LEU A 79 -8.37 24.41 7.15
C LEU A 79 -9.85 24.59 6.80
N LEU A 80 -10.59 25.41 7.56
CA LEU A 80 -12.02 25.63 7.38
C LEU A 80 -12.33 26.97 6.67
N THR A 81 -11.31 27.65 6.16
CA THR A 81 -11.50 28.89 5.40
C THR A 81 -12.03 28.52 4.02
N LEU A 82 -13.09 29.21 3.58
CA LEU A 82 -13.61 29.06 2.23
C LEU A 82 -12.50 29.35 1.21
N MET A 83 -12.25 28.41 0.32
CA MET A 83 -11.38 28.57 -0.83
C MET A 83 -12.24 28.46 -2.08
N GLU A 84 -12.01 29.32 -3.06
CA GLU A 84 -12.58 29.12 -4.39
C GLU A 84 -12.00 27.83 -4.97
N GLU A 85 -12.85 26.88 -5.37
CA GLU A 85 -12.42 25.69 -6.11
C GLU A 85 -11.86 26.17 -7.45
N ASN A 86 -10.54 26.18 -7.60
CA ASN A 86 -9.94 26.35 -8.91
C ASN A 86 -10.16 25.04 -9.68
N GLU A 87 -10.99 25.08 -10.72
CA GLU A 87 -11.45 23.94 -11.55
C GLU A 87 -10.32 23.17 -12.28
N ASN A 88 -9.04 23.40 -11.99
CA ASN A 88 -7.91 22.98 -12.84
C ASN A 88 -6.94 21.93 -12.27
N GLU A 89 -7.25 21.29 -11.14
CA GLU A 89 -6.42 20.15 -10.67
C GLU A 89 -7.30 18.95 -10.29
N LEU A 90 -7.78 18.24 -11.32
CA LEU A 90 -8.40 16.91 -11.26
C LEU A 90 -7.52 15.89 -12.00
#